data_AF-A0A376CRN1-F1
#
_entry.id   AF-A0A376CRN1-F1
#
_cell.length_a   1.000
_cell.length_b   1.000
_cell.length_c   1.000
_cell.angle_alpha   90.00
_cell.angle_beta   90.00
_cell.angle_gamma   90.00
#
_symmetry.space_group_name_H-M   'P 1'
#
loop_
_entity.id
_entity.type
_entity.pdbx_description
1 polymer ?
#
loop_
_entity_poly.entity_id
_entity_poly.type
_entity_poly.pdbx_seq_one_letter_code
_entity_poly.pdbx_strand_id
1 'polypeptide(L)'
;MIVGNIHHLQSWLPEELREAIEYIKSHVSDETAKGKHAIDGDRLFYLISEDTTEPGELRRAEYHARYLDIQIVLKGQEGMTFSTQPAGVPETD
;
A
#
# COMPACT_ATOMS: atom_id res chain seq x y z
N MET A 1 -7.65 1.34 8.82
CA MET A 1 -7.11 2.41 7.97
C MET A 1 -6.24 3.33 8.82
N ILE A 2 -5.00 3.58 8.40
CA ILE A 2 -4.12 4.62 8.94
C ILE A 2 -3.72 5.49 7.75
N VAL A 3 -3.79 6.81 7.89
CA VAL A 3 -3.40 7.76 6.84
C VAL A 3 -2.37 8.74 7.42
N GLY A 4 -1.31 9.01 6.67
CA GLY A 4 -0.24 9.89 7.12
C GLY A 4 0.76 10.21 6.02
N ASN A 5 1.90 10.79 6.41
CA ASN A 5 2.98 11.16 5.50
C ASN A 5 4.24 10.35 5.87
N ILE A 6 4.84 9.67 4.89
CA ILE A 6 6.01 8.78 5.10
C ILE A 6 7.27 9.52 5.57
N HIS A 7 7.32 10.86 5.44
CA HIS A 7 8.39 11.71 5.95
C HIS A 7 8.12 12.21 7.38
N HIS A 8 6.95 11.92 7.96
CA HIS A 8 6.52 12.37 9.29
C HIS A 8 5.85 11.23 10.07
N LEU A 9 6.56 10.12 10.23
CA LEU A 9 6.05 8.93 10.93
C LEU A 9 5.81 9.23 12.41
N GLN A 10 4.63 8.87 12.90
CA GLN A 10 4.23 9.09 14.28
C GLN A 10 4.84 8.06 15.22
N SER A 11 5.09 8.43 16.49
CA SER A 11 5.69 7.54 17.49
C SER A 11 4.83 6.34 17.86
N TRP A 12 3.51 6.43 17.67
CA TRP A 12 2.56 5.34 17.95
C TRP A 12 2.44 4.32 16.82
N LEU A 13 3.06 4.55 15.66
CA LEU A 13 3.03 3.59 14.55
C LEU A 13 3.77 2.31 14.96
N PRO A 14 3.16 1.10 14.81
CA PRO A 14 3.83 -0.17 15.07
C PRO A 14 5.18 -0.27 14.37
N GLU A 15 6.15 -0.90 15.03
CA GLU A 15 7.54 -0.88 14.58
C GLU A 15 7.71 -1.60 13.24
N GLU A 16 7.03 -2.73 13.04
CA GLU A 16 7.10 -3.49 11.79
C GLU A 16 6.61 -2.67 10.58
N LEU A 17 5.61 -1.80 10.78
CA LEU A 17 5.13 -0.90 9.72
C LEU A 17 6.11 0.24 9.48
N ARG A 18 6.74 0.75 10.55
CA ARG A 18 7.79 1.78 10.45
C ARG A 18 8.97 1.24 9.66
N GLU A 19 9.47 0.05 10.01
CA GLU A 19 10.58 -0.61 9.34
C GLU A 19 10.29 -0.84 7.85
N ALA A 20 9.07 -1.32 7.52
CA ALA A 20 8.67 -1.50 6.13
C ALA A 20 8.67 -0.17 5.35
N ILE A 21 8.15 0.93 5.94
CA ILE A 21 8.14 2.24 5.28
C ILE A 21 9.58 2.79 5.10
N GLU A 22 10.44 2.65 6.11
CA GLU A 22 11.83 3.10 6.01
C GLU A 22 12.64 2.26 5.01
N TYR A 23 12.33 0.96 4.89
CA TYR A 23 12.91 0.11 3.85
C TYR A 23 12.56 0.65 2.45
N ILE A 24 11.28 0.96 2.19
CA ILE A 24 10.86 1.51 0.90
C ILE A 24 11.54 2.85 0.63
N LYS A 25 11.60 3.75 1.61
CA LYS A 25 12.28 5.06 1.44
C LYS A 25 13.77 4.94 1.09
N SER A 26 14.44 3.87 1.51
CA SER A 26 15.88 3.67 1.30
C SER A 26 16.23 2.84 0.07
N HIS A 27 15.30 2.01 -0.42
CA HIS A 27 15.57 1.04 -1.49
C HIS A 27 14.79 1.28 -2.77
N VAL A 28 13.69 2.04 -2.73
CA VAL A 28 12.86 2.34 -3.90
C VAL A 28 13.21 3.71 -4.45
N SER A 29 13.41 3.77 -5.76
CA SER A 29 13.67 4.97 -6.55
C SER A 29 12.90 4.94 -7.86
N ASP A 30 12.94 6.03 -8.62
CA ASP A 30 12.31 6.15 -9.95
C ASP A 30 12.86 5.11 -10.96
N GLU A 31 14.05 4.56 -10.72
CA GLU A 31 14.66 3.51 -11.55
C GLU A 31 14.28 2.09 -11.14
N THR A 32 13.59 1.91 -10.01
CA THR A 32 13.17 0.59 -9.54
C THR A 32 12.19 -0.03 -10.52
N ALA A 33 12.47 -1.26 -10.97
CA ALA A 33 11.63 -1.93 -11.95
C ALA A 33 10.20 -2.15 -11.44
N LYS A 34 9.22 -2.05 -12.34
CA LYS A 34 7.82 -2.39 -12.04
C LYS A 34 7.67 -3.87 -11.68
N GLY A 35 6.68 -4.18 -10.85
CA GLY A 35 6.35 -5.55 -10.45
C GLY A 35 6.69 -5.88 -9.00
N LYS A 36 6.70 -7.17 -8.67
CA LYS A 36 6.87 -7.71 -7.30
C LYS A 36 8.35 -7.81 -6.94
N HIS A 37 8.70 -7.29 -5.77
CA HIS A 37 10.02 -7.40 -5.15
C HIS A 37 9.87 -8.01 -3.77
N ALA A 38 10.48 -9.18 -3.56
CA ALA A 38 10.46 -9.84 -2.26
C ALA A 38 11.47 -9.18 -1.31
N ILE A 39 11.05 -8.93 -0.07
CA ILE A 39 11.94 -8.52 1.03
C ILE A 39 12.22 -9.73 1.92
N ASP A 40 11.17 -10.47 2.27
CA ASP A 40 11.23 -11.68 3.10
C ASP A 40 10.26 -12.74 2.53
N GLY A 41 10.71 -13.38 1.45
CA GLY A 41 9.93 -14.39 0.72
C GLY A 41 8.53 -13.90 0.37
N ASP A 42 7.52 -14.65 0.82
CA ASP A 42 6.11 -14.28 0.69
C ASP A 42 5.54 -13.57 1.92
N ARG A 43 6.31 -13.42 3.02
CA ARG A 43 5.84 -12.73 4.22
C ARG A 43 5.80 -11.22 4.04
N LEU A 44 6.79 -10.66 3.35
CA LEU A 44 6.90 -9.23 3.09
C LEU A 44 7.48 -8.99 1.70
N PHE A 45 6.74 -8.25 0.89
CA PHE A 45 7.12 -7.85 -0.46
C PHE A 45 6.44 -6.52 -0.79
N TYR A 46 6.94 -5.83 -1.81
CA TYR A 46 6.29 -4.64 -2.36
C TYR A 46 6.06 -4.79 -3.86
N LEU A 47 5.07 -4.06 -4.36
CA LEU A 47 4.71 -3.99 -5.77
C LEU A 47 4.95 -2.56 -6.24
N ILE A 48 5.76 -2.39 -7.28
CA ILE A 48 5.87 -1.11 -7.99
C ILE A 48 4.93 -1.14 -9.17
N SER A 49 3.91 -0.28 -9.14
CA SER A 49 2.97 -0.04 -10.24
C SER A 49 3.05 1.42 -10.70
N GLU A 50 2.65 1.64 -11.95
CA GLU A 50 2.50 2.97 -12.52
C GLU A 50 1.27 2.93 -13.42
N ASP A 51 0.16 3.40 -12.86
CA ASP A 51 -1.16 3.34 -13.46
C ASP A 51 -1.77 4.74 -13.55
N THR A 52 -2.79 4.88 -14.40
CA THR A 52 -3.60 6.11 -14.46
C THR A 52 -4.82 5.95 -13.57
N THR A 53 -5.09 6.96 -12.75
CA THR A 53 -6.27 6.99 -11.86
C THR A 53 -7.56 6.97 -12.68
N GLU A 54 -8.58 6.30 -12.16
CA GLU A 54 -9.91 6.24 -12.75
C GLU A 54 -10.98 6.80 -11.79
N PRO A 55 -12.14 7.23 -12.29
CA PRO A 55 -13.28 7.57 -11.45
C PRO A 55 -13.64 6.44 -10.48
N GLY A 56 -13.92 6.79 -9.22
CA GLY A 56 -14.21 5.81 -8.17
C GLY A 56 -15.39 4.89 -8.47
N GLU A 57 -16.37 5.34 -9.26
CA GLU A 57 -17.54 4.55 -9.69
C GLU A 57 -17.16 3.38 -10.63
N LEU A 58 -16.01 3.46 -11.29
CA LEU A 58 -15.49 2.42 -12.18
C LEU A 58 -14.56 1.45 -11.45
N ARG A 59 -14.16 1.75 -10.20
CA ARG A 59 -13.28 0.92 -9.39
C ARG A 59 -14.09 0.10 -8.39
N ARG A 60 -13.78 -1.19 -8.28
CA ARG A 60 -14.36 -2.08 -7.26
C ARG A 60 -13.57 -1.94 -5.97
N ALA A 61 -14.26 -1.97 -4.84
CA ALA A 61 -13.62 -2.07 -3.53
C ALA A 61 -13.05 -3.48 -3.34
N GLU A 62 -11.86 -3.56 -2.75
CA GLU A 62 -11.18 -4.80 -2.39
C GLU A 62 -10.77 -4.79 -0.91
N TYR A 63 -10.49 -5.98 -0.37
CA TYR A 63 -9.87 -6.15 0.93
C TYR A 63 -9.23 -7.53 1.02
N HIS A 64 -8.28 -7.68 1.94
CA HIS A 64 -7.44 -8.87 2.06
C HIS A 64 -7.63 -9.53 3.42
N ALA A 65 -7.65 -10.86 3.43
CA ALA A 65 -7.68 -11.64 4.66
C ALA A 65 -6.26 -11.97 5.14
N ARG A 66 -5.33 -12.18 4.21
CA ARG A 66 -3.98 -12.68 4.49
C ARG A 66 -2.94 -11.57 4.67
N TYR A 67 -3.06 -10.48 3.92
CA TYR A 67 -2.08 -9.40 3.92
C TYR A 67 -2.68 -8.07 4.40
N LEU A 68 -1.81 -7.23 4.95
CA LEU A 68 -2.09 -5.84 5.20
C LEU A 68 -1.40 -5.00 4.13
N ASP A 69 -2.13 -4.05 3.57
CA ASP A 69 -1.57 -3.12 2.60
C ASP A 69 -0.95 -1.89 3.28
N ILE A 70 0.25 -1.53 2.81
CA ILE A 70 0.87 -0.23 3.02
C ILE A 70 0.97 0.44 1.63
N GLN A 71 -0.05 1.21 1.27
CA GLN A 71 -0.09 1.88 -0.03
C GLN A 71 0.62 3.24 0.06
N ILE A 72 1.64 3.44 -0.77
CA ILE A 72 2.48 4.64 -0.79
C ILE A 72 2.44 5.25 -2.19
N VAL A 73 1.95 6.48 -2.30
CA VAL A 73 2.05 7.26 -3.54
C VAL A 73 3.50 7.74 -3.68
N LEU A 74 4.25 7.14 -4.60
CA LEU A 74 5.64 7.53 -4.88
C LEU A 74 5.70 8.86 -5.65
N LYS A 75 4.81 9.05 -6.62
CA LYS A 75 4.74 10.24 -7.48
C LYS A 75 3.32 10.47 -7.98
N GLY A 76 2.93 11.73 -8.08
CA GLY A 76 1.59 12.13 -8.52
C GLY A 76 0.59 12.22 -7.37
N GLN A 77 -0.68 11.94 -7.66
CA GLN A 77 -1.76 12.02 -6.69
C GLN A 77 -2.80 10.95 -6.99
N GLU A 78 -3.25 10.26 -5.94
CA GLU A 78 -4.32 9.26 -6.00
C GLU A 78 -5.36 9.55 -4.92
N GLY A 79 -6.63 9.35 -5.25
CA GLY A 79 -7.73 9.38 -4.29
C GLY A 79 -8.08 7.97 -3.86
N MET A 80 -8.17 7.74 -2.55
CA MET A 80 -8.56 6.45 -1.98
C MET A 80 -9.80 6.61 -1.11
N THR A 81 -10.81 5.79 -1.36
CA THR A 81 -11.97 5.65 -0.48
C THR A 81 -11.78 4.40 0.38
N PHE A 82 -12.35 4.41 1.59
CA PHE A 82 -12.29 3.26 2.48
C PHE A 82 -13.56 3.14 3.30
N SER A 83 -13.79 1.94 3.81
CA SER A 83 -14.86 1.63 4.75
C SER A 83 -14.31 0.71 5.84
N THR A 84 -14.82 0.84 7.06
CA THR A 84 -14.55 -0.12 8.14
C THR A 84 -15.53 -1.30 8.12
N GLN A 85 -16.39 -1.37 7.10
CA GLN A 85 -17.34 -2.44 6.85
C GLN A 85 -17.09 -3.01 5.45
N PRO A 86 -17.24 -4.33 5.24
CA PRO A 86 -17.09 -4.92 3.93
C PRO A 86 -18.16 -4.38 2.97
N ALA A 87 -17.80 -4.22 1.70
CA ALA A 87 -18.72 -3.74 0.64
C ALA A 87 -19.81 -4.77 0.27
N GLY A 88 -19.74 -5.99 0.83
CA GLY A 88 -20.65 -7.10 0.54
C GLY A 88 -20.11 -8.44 1.10
N VAL A 89 -20.50 -9.55 0.48
CA VAL A 89 -19.91 -10.88 0.80
C VAL A 89 -18.45 -10.90 0.32
N PRO A 90 -17.50 -11.34 1.16
CA PRO A 90 -16.09 -11.47 0.80
C PRO A 90 -15.80 -12.21 -0.51
N GLU A 91 -15.06 -11.58 -1.42
CA GLU A 91 -14.18 -12.28 -2.36
C GLU A 91 -12.75 -12.05 -1.85
N THR A 92 -12.34 -12.78 -0.82
CA THR A 92 -10.99 -12.66 -0.24
C THR A 92 -10.04 -13.67 -0.86
N ASP A 93 -8.75 -13.33 -0.80
CA ASP A 93 -7.62 -14.20 -1.07
C ASP A 93 -7.41 -15.31 -0.01
#